data_AF-A0A1Y3TIC3-F1
#
_entry.id   AF-A0A1Y3TIC3-F1
#
_cell.length_a   1.000
_cell.length_b   1.000
_cell.length_c   1.000
_cell.angle_alpha   90.00
_cell.angle_beta   90.00
_cell.angle_gamma   90.00
#
_symmetry.space_group_name_H-M   'P 1'
#
loop_
_entity.id
_entity.type
_entity.pdbx_description
1 polymer ?
#
loop_
_entity_poly.entity_id
_entity_poly.type
_entity_poly.pdbx_seq_one_letter_code
_entity_poly.pdbx_strand_id
1 'polypeptide(L)'
;MDNKNLTLKWIDTLGNNKIVFERGIIDGTKNRGIYGIFIIDNKQQTEYCAYVGRTVNIYKRFLTGDDAHFVKLRKGLLQNDKVIEALNDKHKRIEVRVIEQIMFNYENYYKDIQFMASRECYYIDHYQALGQCLEQCPDGSNIRRDVWENEKMLSSKA
;
A
#
# COMPACT_ATOMS: atom_id res chain seq x y z
N MET A 1 10.48 -19.55 18.52
CA MET A 1 10.59 -19.92 17.08
C MET A 1 11.20 -18.72 16.38
N ASP A 2 12.44 -18.82 15.95
CA ASP A 2 13.10 -17.72 15.22
C ASP A 2 12.42 -17.54 13.87
N ASN A 3 11.92 -16.33 13.62
CA ASN A 3 11.26 -15.98 12.37
C ASN A 3 12.26 -16.09 11.22
N LYS A 4 12.05 -17.01 10.28
CA LYS A 4 12.97 -17.25 9.15
C LYS A 4 12.82 -16.25 8.00
N ASN A 5 11.84 -15.34 8.07
CA ASN A 5 11.61 -14.36 6.99
C ASN A 5 12.75 -13.33 6.93
N LEU A 6 13.54 -13.37 5.85
CA LEU A 6 14.69 -12.49 5.67
C LEU A 6 14.33 -11.00 5.55
N THR A 7 13.13 -10.69 5.06
CA THR A 7 12.65 -9.31 4.94
C THR A 7 12.29 -8.74 6.31
N LEU A 8 11.62 -9.52 7.16
CA LEU A 8 11.35 -9.11 8.55
C LEU A 8 12.65 -8.94 9.34
N LYS A 9 13.59 -9.88 9.21
CA LYS A 9 14.92 -9.73 9.84
C LYS A 9 15.62 -8.45 9.41
N TRP A 10 15.58 -8.13 8.11
CA TRP A 10 16.13 -6.87 7.60
C TRP A 10 15.43 -5.65 8.21
N ILE A 11 14.10 -5.66 8.30
CA ILE A 11 13.33 -4.59 8.96
C ILE A 11 13.79 -4.39 10.40
N ASP A 12 13.98 -5.46 11.16
CA ASP A 12 14.45 -5.40 12.55
C ASP A 12 15.85 -4.74 12.65
N THR A 13 16.72 -4.92 11.64
CA THR A 13 18.04 -4.27 11.59
C THR A 13 18.01 -2.77 11.32
N LEU A 14 16.90 -2.22 10.79
CA LEU A 14 16.77 -0.78 10.54
C LEU A 14 16.69 0.04 11.84
N GLY A 15 16.33 -0.61 12.95
CA GLY A 15 16.18 0.03 14.27
C GLY A 15 15.02 1.03 14.34
N ASN A 16 14.82 1.61 15.52
CA ASN A 16 13.89 2.72 15.78
C ASN A 16 12.45 2.55 15.22
N ASN A 17 11.97 1.29 15.12
CA ASN A 17 10.68 0.99 14.52
C ASN A 17 10.51 1.66 13.13
N LYS A 18 11.57 1.62 12.32
CA LYS A 18 11.61 2.32 11.03
C LYS A 18 10.49 1.89 10.08
N ILE A 19 10.16 0.60 10.12
CA ILE A 19 9.00 0.01 9.44
C ILE A 19 8.21 -0.76 10.48
N VAL A 20 6.92 -0.46 10.60
CA VAL A 20 6.01 -1.10 11.57
C VAL A 20 4.84 -1.72 10.84
N PHE A 21 4.40 -2.88 11.31
CA PHE A 21 3.16 -3.50 10.87
C PHE A 21 2.14 -3.48 11.99
N GLU A 22 0.87 -3.27 11.65
CA GLU A 22 -0.23 -3.59 12.55
C GLU A 22 -0.11 -5.06 13.00
N ARG A 23 -0.26 -5.30 14.30
CA ARG A 23 -0.05 -6.63 14.93
C ARG A 23 -0.83 -7.74 14.21
N GLY A 24 -2.08 -7.44 13.81
CA GLY A 24 -2.95 -8.40 13.13
C GLY A 24 -2.42 -8.93 11.79
N ILE A 25 -1.53 -8.17 11.13
CA ILE A 25 -0.87 -8.63 9.89
C ILE A 25 0.21 -9.67 10.23
N ILE A 26 0.96 -9.45 11.31
CA ILE A 26 2.08 -10.30 11.71
C ILE A 26 1.60 -11.62 12.32
N ASP A 27 0.57 -11.57 13.16
CA ASP A 27 -0.02 -12.77 13.79
C ASP A 27 -1.06 -13.48 12.89
N GLY A 28 -1.47 -12.83 11.80
CA GLY A 28 -2.38 -13.39 10.80
C GLY A 28 -3.87 -13.21 11.08
N THR A 29 -4.26 -12.58 12.20
CA THR A 29 -5.67 -12.34 12.55
C THR A 29 -6.36 -11.32 11.65
N LYS A 30 -5.60 -10.39 11.05
CA LYS A 30 -6.08 -9.37 10.10
C LYS A 30 -5.19 -9.34 8.87
N ASN A 31 -5.41 -10.30 7.97
CA ASN A 31 -4.48 -10.53 6.87
C ASN A 31 -5.12 -10.49 5.49
N ARG A 32 -6.39 -10.09 5.38
CA ARG A 32 -7.12 -9.98 4.11
C ARG A 32 -7.91 -8.68 4.08
N GLY A 33 -7.87 -7.99 2.95
CA GLY A 33 -8.68 -6.81 2.69
C GLY A 33 -7.84 -5.69 2.11
N ILE A 34 -8.20 -4.46 2.48
CA ILE A 34 -7.54 -3.24 2.06
C ILE A 34 -6.48 -2.86 3.10
N TYR A 35 -5.27 -2.60 2.64
CA TYR A 35 -4.16 -2.13 3.45
C TYR A 35 -3.68 -0.77 2.96
N GLY A 36 -2.99 -0.05 3.84
CA GLY A 36 -2.32 1.19 3.49
C GLY A 36 -0.86 1.17 3.91
N ILE A 37 -0.02 1.91 3.17
CA ILE A 37 1.33 2.29 3.57
C ILE A 37 1.28 3.75 3.98
N PHE A 38 1.57 4.01 5.26
CA PHE A 38 1.51 5.33 5.87
C PHE A 38 2.92 5.79 6.23
N ILE A 39 3.22 7.06 5.96
CA ILE A 39 4.46 7.70 6.37
C ILE A 39 4.12 8.59 7.55
N ILE A 40 4.80 8.35 8.68
CA ILE A 40 4.65 9.12 9.91
C ILE A 40 5.87 10.01 10.05
N ASP A 41 5.68 11.33 10.03
CA ASP A 41 6.71 12.30 10.36
C ASP A 41 6.68 12.58 11.87
N ASN A 42 7.63 12.02 12.61
CA ASN A 42 7.69 12.17 14.06
C ASN A 42 8.13 13.59 14.49
N LYS A 43 8.72 14.38 13.59
CA LYS A 43 9.10 15.76 13.90
C LYS A 43 7.90 16.69 13.74
N GLN A 44 7.12 16.52 12.68
CA GLN A 44 5.95 17.36 12.38
C GLN A 44 4.66 16.84 13.00
N GLN A 45 4.65 15.59 13.50
CA GLN A 45 3.45 14.92 14.01
C GLN A 45 2.36 14.80 12.95
N THR A 46 2.76 14.49 11.71
CA THR A 46 1.86 14.34 10.57
C THR A 46 1.91 12.93 9.99
N GLU A 47 0.84 12.57 9.29
CA GLU A 47 0.69 11.29 8.61
C GLU A 47 0.32 11.53 7.13
N TYR A 48 0.89 10.70 6.26
CA TYR A 48 0.61 10.69 4.82
C TYR A 48 0.38 9.26 4.31
N CYS A 49 -0.76 9.01 3.67
CA CYS A 49 -1.01 7.83 2.84
C CYS A 49 -0.10 7.86 1.61
N ALA A 50 0.82 6.92 1.52
CA ALA A 50 1.72 6.77 0.37
C ALA A 50 1.24 5.71 -0.64
N TYR A 51 0.41 4.77 -0.21
CA TYR A 51 -0.16 3.74 -1.06
C TYR A 51 -1.36 3.06 -0.39
N VAL A 52 -2.38 2.71 -1.17
CA VAL A 52 -3.47 1.80 -0.77
C VAL A 52 -3.43 0.55 -1.64
N GLY A 53 -3.67 -0.62 -1.08
CA GLY A 53 -3.80 -1.82 -1.91
C GLY A 53 -4.73 -2.85 -1.33
N ARG A 54 -5.11 -3.82 -2.15
CA ARG A 54 -5.89 -4.99 -1.72
C ARG A 54 -5.09 -6.29 -1.82
N THR A 55 -5.41 -7.25 -0.95
CA THR A 55 -4.84 -8.61 -1.05
C THR A 55 -5.60 -9.61 -0.18
N VAL A 56 -5.50 -10.89 -0.55
CA VAL A 56 -5.98 -12.03 0.26
C VAL A 56 -5.02 -12.43 1.38
N ASN A 57 -3.77 -11.94 1.33
CA ASN A 57 -2.73 -12.17 2.34
C ASN A 57 -1.75 -10.97 2.37
N ILE A 58 -1.95 -10.06 3.33
CA ILE A 58 -1.16 -8.84 3.51
C ILE A 58 0.29 -9.17 3.88
N TYR A 59 0.50 -10.08 4.82
CA TYR A 59 1.82 -10.56 5.21
C TYR A 59 2.65 -10.99 3.99
N LYS A 60 2.09 -11.85 3.13
CA LYS A 60 2.77 -12.29 1.91
C LYS A 60 3.00 -11.13 0.95
N ARG A 61 1.99 -10.27 0.74
CA ARG A 61 2.07 -9.12 -0.16
C ARG A 61 3.19 -8.14 0.20
N PHE A 62 3.59 -8.08 1.46
CA PHE A 62 4.72 -7.24 1.90
C PHE A 62 6.03 -8.00 2.04
N LEU A 63 6.02 -9.22 2.57
CA LEU A 63 7.20 -9.84 3.16
C LEU A 63 7.72 -11.08 2.44
N THR A 64 6.94 -11.69 1.53
CA THR A 64 7.29 -13.00 0.94
C THR A 64 7.00 -13.06 -0.56
N GLY A 65 7.97 -13.52 -1.33
CA GLY A 65 7.90 -13.61 -2.79
C GLY A 65 8.55 -12.39 -3.46
N ASP A 66 9.02 -12.57 -4.70
CA ASP A 66 9.79 -11.54 -5.39
C ASP A 66 9.00 -10.27 -5.72
N ASP A 67 7.68 -10.41 -5.84
CA ASP A 67 6.77 -9.30 -6.10
C ASP A 67 6.29 -8.55 -4.86
N ALA A 68 6.67 -9.01 -3.66
CA ALA A 68 6.24 -8.39 -2.43
C ALA A 68 6.87 -7.01 -2.21
N HIS A 69 6.08 -6.05 -1.70
CA HIS A 69 6.48 -4.64 -1.62
C HIS A 69 7.81 -4.44 -0.89
N PHE A 70 7.99 -5.04 0.29
CA PHE A 70 9.20 -4.82 1.08
C PHE A 70 10.34 -5.77 0.72
N VAL A 71 10.05 -6.86 0.00
CA VAL A 71 11.10 -7.62 -0.70
C VAL A 71 11.69 -6.75 -1.80
N LYS A 72 10.86 -6.07 -2.61
CA LYS A 72 11.31 -5.11 -3.62
C LYS A 72 12.02 -3.92 -3.00
N LEU A 73 11.50 -3.34 -1.91
CA LEU A 73 12.14 -2.23 -1.19
C LEU A 73 13.56 -2.62 -0.73
N ARG A 74 13.71 -3.77 -0.07
CA ARG A 74 15.00 -4.28 0.38
C ARG A 74 15.99 -4.49 -0.76
N LYS A 75 15.51 -4.86 -1.94
CA LYS A 75 16.32 -5.04 -3.17
C LYS A 75 16.54 -3.74 -3.95
N GLY A 76 15.98 -2.60 -3.52
CA GLY A 76 16.05 -1.33 -4.25
C GLY A 76 15.19 -1.28 -5.52
N LEU A 77 14.16 -2.13 -5.62
CA LEU A 77 13.31 -2.29 -6.80
C LEU A 77 11.89 -1.73 -6.63
N LEU A 78 11.55 -1.19 -5.45
CA LEU A 78 10.23 -0.59 -5.24
C LEU A 78 10.14 0.74 -6.00
N GLN A 79 9.04 0.96 -6.72
CA GLN A 79 8.75 2.23 -7.40
C GLN A 79 7.70 3.02 -6.61
N ASN A 80 8.11 3.57 -5.46
CA ASN A 80 7.31 4.49 -4.67
C ASN A 80 8.25 5.47 -3.95
N ASP A 81 8.42 6.64 -4.55
CA ASP A 81 9.42 7.63 -4.11
C ASP A 81 9.14 8.11 -2.69
N LYS A 82 7.87 8.27 -2.30
CA LYS A 82 7.48 8.67 -0.95
C LYS A 82 7.95 7.67 0.11
N VAL A 83 7.79 6.37 -0.17
CA VAL A 83 8.26 5.30 0.74
C VAL A 83 9.79 5.26 0.79
N ILE A 84 10.48 5.45 -0.34
CA ILE A 84 11.95 5.48 -0.40
C ILE A 84 12.51 6.69 0.36
N GLU A 85 11.95 7.88 0.15
CA GLU A 85 12.28 9.10 0.88
C GLU A 85 12.08 8.91 2.38
N ALA A 86 10.93 8.35 2.78
CA ALA A 86 10.65 8.06 4.18
C ALA A 86 11.64 7.07 4.77
N LEU A 87 12.10 6.06 4.01
CA LEU A 87 13.12 5.11 4.46
C LEU A 87 14.45 5.79 4.77
N ASN A 88 14.83 6.81 4.00
CA ASN A 88 16.11 7.53 4.15
C ASN A 88 16.06 8.68 5.17
N ASP A 89 14.87 9.13 5.59
CA ASP A 89 14.70 10.23 6.54
C ASP A 89 14.66 9.74 8.00
N LYS A 90 15.63 10.13 8.84
CA LYS A 90 15.71 9.71 10.24
C LYS A 90 14.51 10.10 11.12
N HIS A 91 13.70 11.07 10.70
CA HIS A 91 12.52 11.52 11.45
C HIS A 91 11.23 10.83 11.01
N LYS A 92 11.26 10.10 9.89
CA LYS A 92 10.09 9.42 9.36
C LYS A 92 10.13 7.92 9.64
N ARG A 93 8.97 7.32 9.84
CA ARG A 93 8.78 5.86 9.82
C ARG A 93 7.65 5.47 8.89
N ILE A 94 7.68 4.23 8.46
CA ILE A 94 6.65 3.64 7.58
C ILE A 94 5.79 2.72 8.42
N GLU A 95 4.47 2.85 8.31
CA GLU A 95 3.51 1.97 8.95
C GLU A 95 2.64 1.27 7.92
N VAL A 96 2.48 -0.04 8.05
CA VAL A 96 1.56 -0.84 7.26
C VAL A 96 0.36 -1.20 8.13
N ARG A 97 -0.83 -0.77 7.73
CA ARG A 97 -2.07 -0.96 8.49
C ARG A 97 -3.14 -1.61 7.63
N VAL A 98 -4.05 -2.34 8.26
CA VAL A 98 -5.28 -2.81 7.64
C VAL A 98 -6.28 -1.67 7.70
N ILE A 99 -6.66 -1.13 6.54
CA ILE A 99 -7.67 -0.08 6.46
C ILE A 99 -9.06 -0.69 6.61
N GLU A 100 -9.33 -1.77 5.89
CA GLU A 100 -10.59 -2.51 5.97
C GLU A 100 -10.32 -4.01 5.82
N GLN A 101 -10.74 -4.80 6.80
CA GLN A 101 -10.71 -6.26 6.68
C GLN A 101 -11.89 -6.72 5.83
N ILE A 102 -11.62 -7.49 4.78
CA ILE A 102 -12.66 -8.00 3.87
C ILE A 102 -12.81 -9.49 4.08
N MET A 103 -14.04 -9.93 4.30
CA MET A 103 -14.41 -11.34 4.36
C MET A 103 -15.07 -11.74 3.05
N PHE A 104 -14.63 -12.87 2.49
CA PHE A 104 -15.30 -13.48 1.35
C PHE A 104 -16.38 -14.41 1.85
N ASN A 105 -17.56 -14.33 1.23
CA ASN A 105 -18.62 -15.28 1.52
C ASN A 105 -18.43 -16.59 0.73
N TYR A 106 -17.60 -16.55 -0.33
CA TYR A 106 -17.33 -17.68 -1.24
C TYR A 106 -18.57 -18.26 -1.92
N GLU A 107 -19.67 -17.51 -1.98
CA GLU A 107 -20.86 -17.91 -2.74
C GLU A 107 -20.68 -17.65 -4.23
N ASN A 108 -19.96 -16.58 -4.59
CA ASN A 108 -19.69 -16.24 -5.98
C ASN A 108 -18.35 -15.48 -6.10
N TYR A 109 -17.41 -16.09 -6.84
CA TYR A 109 -16.08 -15.53 -7.07
C TYR A 109 -16.11 -14.08 -7.59
N TYR A 110 -16.93 -13.80 -8.60
CA TYR A 110 -16.96 -12.47 -9.21
C TYR A 110 -17.50 -11.41 -8.26
N LYS A 111 -18.48 -11.76 -7.41
CA LYS A 111 -19.00 -10.83 -6.39
C LYS A 111 -17.93 -10.49 -5.35
N ASP A 112 -17.22 -11.49 -4.84
CA ASP A 112 -16.15 -11.28 -3.84
C ASP A 112 -15.00 -10.43 -4.41
N ILE A 113 -14.57 -10.72 -5.64
CA ILE A 113 -13.49 -9.96 -6.29
C ILE A 113 -13.94 -8.54 -6.64
N GLN A 114 -15.15 -8.36 -7.16
CA GLN A 114 -15.70 -7.04 -7.48
C GLN A 114 -15.84 -6.19 -6.22
N PHE A 115 -16.35 -6.76 -5.13
CA PHE A 115 -16.48 -6.06 -3.86
C PHE A 115 -15.10 -5.57 -3.38
N MET A 116 -14.09 -6.45 -3.36
CA MET A 116 -12.74 -6.07 -2.93
C MET A 116 -12.12 -4.97 -3.80
N ALA A 117 -12.28 -5.05 -5.12
CA ALA A 117 -11.81 -4.00 -6.04
C ALA A 117 -12.54 -2.66 -5.80
N SER A 118 -13.85 -2.68 -5.56
CA SER A 118 -14.63 -1.49 -5.24
C SER A 118 -14.18 -0.83 -3.93
N ARG A 119 -13.84 -1.61 -2.89
CA ARG A 119 -13.33 -1.07 -1.63
C ARG A 119 -11.94 -0.47 -1.78
N GLU A 120 -11.06 -1.05 -2.60
CA GLU A 120 -9.77 -0.44 -2.94
C GLU A 120 -9.95 0.93 -3.59
N CYS A 121 -10.79 1.02 -4.64
CA CYS A 121 -11.06 2.28 -5.32
C CYS A 121 -11.61 3.34 -4.35
N TYR A 122 -12.57 2.96 -3.49
CA TYR A 122 -13.12 3.86 -2.47
C TYR A 122 -12.03 4.48 -1.58
N TYR A 123 -11.06 3.71 -1.12
CA TYR A 123 -10.00 4.25 -0.26
C TYR A 123 -8.95 5.04 -1.03
N ILE A 124 -8.64 4.67 -2.28
CA ILE A 124 -7.80 5.50 -3.15
C ILE A 124 -8.45 6.88 -3.30
N ASP A 125 -9.74 6.93 -3.69
CA ASP A 125 -10.49 8.19 -3.84
C ASP A 125 -10.50 8.99 -2.53
N HIS A 126 -10.73 8.31 -1.39
CA HIS A 126 -10.75 8.95 -0.08
C HIS A 126 -9.42 9.66 0.24
N TYR A 127 -8.28 8.97 0.07
CA TYR A 127 -6.98 9.58 0.37
C TYR A 127 -6.55 10.60 -0.69
N GLN A 128 -6.92 10.41 -1.96
CA GLN A 128 -6.67 11.40 -3.01
C GLN A 128 -7.45 12.70 -2.80
N ALA A 129 -8.67 12.63 -2.29
CA ALA A 129 -9.44 13.81 -1.89
C ALA A 129 -8.75 14.61 -0.76
N LEU A 130 -7.89 13.96 0.04
CA LEU A 130 -7.07 14.59 1.07
C LEU A 130 -5.70 15.07 0.55
N GLY A 131 -5.45 14.97 -0.76
CA GLY A 131 -4.14 15.31 -1.35
C GLY A 131 -3.06 14.26 -1.10
N GLN A 132 -3.43 13.01 -0.82
CA GLN A 132 -2.53 11.90 -0.51
C GLN A 132 -2.67 10.77 -1.52
N CYS A 133 -1.70 9.85 -1.61
CA CYS A 133 -1.78 8.73 -2.54
C CYS A 133 -2.00 9.18 -4.03
N LEU A 134 -1.51 10.38 -4.40
CA LEU A 134 -1.86 11.08 -5.65
C LEU A 134 -1.30 10.43 -6.92
N GLU A 135 -0.15 9.78 -6.81
CA GLU A 135 0.51 9.14 -7.95
C GLU A 135 -0.09 7.75 -8.26
N GLN A 136 -1.01 7.27 -7.42
CA GLN A 136 -1.61 5.96 -7.55
C GLN A 136 -2.81 5.97 -8.49
N CYS A 137 -2.82 5.00 -9.41
CA CYS A 137 -4.03 4.59 -10.14
C CYS A 137 -4.58 3.29 -9.54
N PRO A 138 -5.88 2.99 -9.67
CA PRO A 138 -6.43 1.70 -9.28
C PRO A 138 -5.77 0.55 -10.07
N ASP A 139 -5.78 -0.65 -9.48
CA ASP A 139 -5.27 -1.85 -10.12
C ASP A 139 -6.12 -2.20 -11.36
N GLY A 140 -5.49 -2.31 -12.53
CA GLY A 140 -6.16 -2.67 -13.77
C GLY A 140 -5.54 -2.06 -15.01
N SER A 141 -6.23 -2.23 -16.14
CA SER A 141 -5.88 -1.57 -17.39
C SER A 141 -6.33 -0.12 -17.34
N ASN A 142 -5.39 0.77 -17.00
CA ASN A 142 -5.63 2.21 -16.95
C ASN A 142 -5.43 2.83 -18.33
N ILE A 143 -6.16 3.92 -18.61
CA ILE A 143 -5.89 4.75 -19.78
C ILE A 143 -4.46 5.28 -19.70
N ARG A 144 -3.78 5.37 -20.84
CA ARG A 144 -2.45 5.96 -20.87
C ARG A 144 -2.54 7.46 -20.58
N ARG A 145 -1.50 7.99 -19.91
CA ARG A 145 -1.43 9.42 -19.53
C ARG A 145 -1.56 10.36 -20.73
N ASP A 146 -0.91 10.04 -21.85
CA ASP A 146 -0.98 10.86 -23.06
C ASP A 146 -2.38 10.88 -23.69
N VAL A 147 -3.10 9.77 -23.62
CA VAL A 147 -4.52 9.71 -24.05
C VAL A 147 -5.37 10.60 -23.15
N TRP A 148 -5.19 10.52 -21.83
CA TRP A 148 -5.93 11.37 -20.88
C TRP A 148 -5.66 12.87 -21.10
N GLU A 149 -4.41 13.27 -21.34
CA GLU A 149 -4.08 14.68 -21.61
C GLU A 149 -4.72 15.20 -22.90
N ASN A 150 -4.78 14.38 -23.95
CA ASN A 150 -5.47 14.73 -25.19
C ASN A 150 -6.98 14.94 -24.97
N GLU A 151 -7.65 14.03 -24.26
CA GLU A 151 -9.08 14.15 -23.94
C GLU A 151 -9.39 15.41 -23.11
N LYS A 152 -8.52 15.74 -22.15
CA LYS A 152 -8.62 16.98 -21.35
C LYS A 152 -8.56 18.22 -22.23
N MET A 153 -7.61 18.27 -23.17
CA MET A 153 -7.47 19.40 -24.10
C MET A 153 -8.67 19.56 -25.03
N LEU A 154 -9.26 18.45 -25.50
CA LEU A 154 -10.46 18.47 -26.34
C LEU A 154 -11.70 18.95 -25.56
N SER A 155 -11.89 18.44 -24.35
CA SER A 155 -13.03 18.80 -23.49
C SER A 155 -13.00 20.27 -23.04
N SER A 156 -11.81 20.88 -22.94
CA SER A 156 -11.65 22.28 -22.53
C SER A 156 -11.92 23.29 -23.66
N LYS A 157 -12.13 22.81 -24.89
CA LYS A 157 -12.44 23.64 -26.07
C LYS A 157 -13.93 23.63 -26.45
N ALA A 158 -14.72 22.76 -25.81
CA ALA A 158 -16.17 22.66 -25.98
C ALA A 158 -16.89 23.56 -24.95
#